data_AF-A0A0B6XAX4-F1
#
_entry.id   AF-A0A0B6XAX4-F1
#
_cell.length_a   1.000
_cell.length_b   1.000
_cell.length_c   1.000
_cell.angle_alpha   90.00
_cell.angle_beta   90.00
_cell.angle_gamma   90.00
#
_symmetry.space_group_name_H-M   'P 1'
#
loop_
_entity.id
_entity.type
_entity.pdbx_description
1 polymer ?
#
loop_
_entity_poly.entity_id
_entity_poly.type
_entity_poly.pdbx_seq_one_letter_code
_entity_poly.pdbx_strand_id
1 'polypeptide(L)'
;MPLKLPPVVTRFIDDSLLIRDIGELTEELVFTHGDLGDSNIFVDSHDELYFIDFGRGGLADRWMDIAFIHCDLREEVSDTVATDFITSLKQPDNPTKREYYELLDELF
;
A
#
# COMPACT_ATOMS: atom_id res chain seq x y z
N MET A 1 23.52 -21.70 -17.85
CA MET A 1 24.51 -21.44 -16.79
C MET A 1 23.81 -20.54 -15.77
N PRO A 2 23.60 -20.96 -14.52
CA PRO A 2 22.89 -20.11 -13.56
C PRO A 2 23.69 -18.83 -13.31
N LEU A 3 22.99 -17.69 -13.31
CA LEU A 3 23.58 -16.38 -13.03
C LEU A 3 24.08 -16.38 -11.58
N LYS A 4 25.39 -16.23 -11.38
CA LYS A 4 25.99 -16.17 -10.04
C LYS A 4 25.94 -14.72 -9.57
N LEU A 5 24.96 -14.39 -8.73
CA LEU A 5 24.80 -13.03 -8.20
C LEU A 5 25.95 -12.69 -7.23
N PRO A 6 26.34 -11.40 -7.12
CA PRO A 6 27.32 -10.94 -6.15
C PRO A 6 26.87 -11.22 -4.70
N PRO A 7 27.78 -11.49 -3.75
CA PRO A 7 27.44 -11.81 -2.36
C PRO A 7 26.60 -10.73 -1.64
N VAL A 8 26.74 -9.46 -2.03
CA VAL A 8 25.92 -8.37 -1.49
C VAL A 8 24.46 -8.46 -1.93
N VAL A 9 24.20 -8.92 -3.15
CA VAL A 9 22.85 -9.15 -3.68
C VAL A 9 22.26 -10.41 -3.06
N THR A 10 23.05 -11.47 -2.90
CA THR A 10 22.61 -12.69 -2.20
C THR A 10 22.27 -12.39 -0.74
N ARG A 11 23.10 -11.61 -0.04
CA ARG A 11 22.83 -11.20 1.34
C ARG A 11 21.63 -10.27 1.44
N PHE A 12 21.47 -9.32 0.51
CA PHE A 12 20.26 -8.50 0.44
C PHE A 12 19.04 -9.39 0.23
N ILE A 13 19.05 -10.35 -0.69
CA ILE A 13 17.96 -11.31 -0.93
C ILE A 13 17.70 -12.19 0.30
N ASP A 14 18.74 -12.70 0.96
CA ASP A 14 18.61 -13.58 2.13
C ASP A 14 18.17 -12.82 3.40
N ASP A 15 18.58 -11.56 3.56
CA ASP A 15 18.11 -10.66 4.63
C ASP A 15 16.72 -10.07 4.29
N SER A 16 16.38 -9.96 2.99
CA SER A 16 15.03 -9.62 2.47
C SER A 16 14.15 -10.82 2.17
N LEU A 17 14.55 -12.03 2.58
CA LEU A 17 13.65 -13.17 2.81
C LEU A 17 12.67 -12.89 3.98
N LEU A 18 12.45 -11.62 4.34
CA LEU A 18 11.12 -11.13 4.75
C LEU A 18 10.04 -11.47 3.71
N ILE A 19 10.40 -11.78 2.45
CA ILE A 19 9.56 -12.55 1.53
C ILE A 19 9.58 -14.06 1.91
N ARG A 20 9.33 -14.39 3.18
CA ARG A 20 9.03 -15.75 3.64
C ARG A 20 7.56 -15.78 4.00
N ASP A 21 6.80 -16.59 3.26
CA ASP A 21 5.38 -16.85 3.52
C ASP A 21 4.48 -15.59 3.54
N ILE A 22 4.62 -14.71 2.56
CA ILE A 22 3.41 -14.09 2.01
C ILE A 22 2.64 -15.21 1.32
N GLY A 23 1.91 -16.01 2.10
CA GLY A 23 1.03 -17.06 1.58
C GLY A 23 0.22 -16.53 0.40
N GLU A 24 -0.10 -17.38 -0.57
CA GLU A 24 -0.69 -17.02 -1.88
C GLU A 24 -1.57 -15.76 -1.80
N LEU A 25 -0.96 -14.60 -2.10
CA LEU A 25 -1.60 -13.29 -2.05
C LEU A 25 -2.53 -13.20 -3.26
N THR A 26 -3.73 -13.75 -3.10
CA THR A 26 -4.75 -13.64 -4.13
C THR A 26 -5.17 -12.17 -4.23
N GLU A 27 -4.97 -11.57 -5.40
CA GLU A 27 -5.35 -10.18 -5.65
C GLU A 27 -6.86 -10.09 -5.89
N GLU A 28 -7.53 -9.23 -5.13
CA GLU A 28 -8.88 -8.77 -5.44
C GLU A 28 -8.78 -7.50 -6.28
N LEU A 29 -8.69 -7.68 -7.60
CA LEU A 29 -8.55 -6.58 -8.54
C LEU A 29 -9.76 -5.65 -8.49
N VAL A 30 -9.49 -4.40 -8.14
CA VAL A 30 -10.42 -3.27 -8.18
C VAL A 30 -9.75 -2.11 -8.90
N PHE A 31 -10.51 -1.05 -9.15
CA PHE A 31 -9.88 0.21 -9.51
C PHE A 31 -9.16 0.78 -8.29
N THR A 32 -7.89 1.14 -8.47
CA THR A 32 -7.08 1.86 -7.50
C THR A 32 -6.55 3.16 -8.10
N HIS A 33 -6.34 4.16 -7.25
CA HIS A 33 -5.62 5.38 -7.59
C HIS A 33 -4.12 5.09 -7.74
N GLY A 34 -3.58 4.23 -6.87
CA GLY A 34 -2.18 3.80 -6.89
C GLY A 34 -1.20 4.82 -6.29
N ASP A 35 -1.69 5.90 -5.70
CA ASP A 35 -0.93 6.91 -4.95
C ASP A 35 -1.89 7.78 -4.10
N LEU A 36 -2.72 7.12 -3.29
CA LEU A 36 -3.86 7.77 -2.62
C LEU A 36 -3.48 8.32 -1.24
N GLY A 37 -2.87 9.51 -1.21
CA GLY A 37 -2.55 10.29 -0.01
C GLY A 37 -3.20 11.68 0.00
N ASP A 38 -3.02 12.43 1.10
CA ASP A 38 -3.61 13.76 1.31
C ASP A 38 -3.32 14.79 0.19
N SER A 39 -2.15 14.71 -0.42
CA SER A 39 -1.68 15.62 -1.47
C SER A 39 -2.33 15.38 -2.84
N ASN A 40 -2.96 14.21 -3.02
CA ASN A 40 -3.60 13.80 -4.27
C ASN A 40 -5.13 13.82 -4.20
N ILE A 41 -5.71 14.23 -3.06
CA ILE A 41 -7.16 14.37 -2.86
C ILE A 41 -7.50 15.81 -2.51
N PHE A 42 -8.53 16.36 -3.14
CA PHE A 42 -9.07 17.68 -2.83
C PHE A 42 -10.54 17.56 -2.45
N VAL A 43 -10.94 18.32 -1.44
CA VAL A 43 -12.35 18.53 -1.09
C VAL A 43 -12.69 19.99 -1.35
N ASP A 44 -13.72 20.26 -2.13
CA ASP A 44 -14.18 21.63 -2.34
C ASP A 44 -15.15 22.12 -1.25
N SER A 45 -15.62 23.37 -1.36
CA SER A 45 -16.57 23.95 -0.42
C SER A 45 -17.96 23.31 -0.42
N HIS A 46 -18.23 22.40 -1.37
CA HIS A 46 -19.47 21.67 -1.52
C HIS A 46 -19.36 20.21 -1.06
N ASP A 47 -18.23 19.83 -0.43
CA ASP A 47 -17.95 18.46 0.03
C ASP A 47 -17.77 17.47 -1.14
N GLU A 48 -17.39 17.96 -2.32
CA GLU A 48 -17.08 17.12 -3.49
C GLU A 48 -15.60 16.71 -3.49
N LEU A 49 -15.33 15.44 -3.77
CA LEU A 49 -13.98 14.86 -3.85
C LEU A 49 -13.40 14.92 -5.26
N TYR A 50 -12.16 15.37 -5.37
CA TYR A 50 -11.38 15.39 -6.61
C TYR A 50 -10.05 14.68 -6.39
N PHE A 51 -9.59 13.99 -7.43
CA PHE A 51 -8.36 13.21 -7.41
C PHE A 51 -7.43 13.68 -8.52
N ILE A 52 -6.13 13.73 -8.25
CA ILE A 52 -5.09 14.06 -9.23
C ILE A 52 -3.96 13.05 -9.17
N ASP A 53 -3.07 13.06 -10.15
CA ASP A 53 -1.93 12.14 -10.24
C ASP A 53 -2.30 10.65 -10.41
N PHE A 54 -3.10 10.39 -11.46
CA PHE A 54 -3.48 9.03 -11.86
C PHE A 54 -2.37 8.25 -12.61
N GLY A 55 -1.09 8.64 -12.49
CA GLY A 55 0.01 7.97 -13.21
C GLY A 55 0.10 6.47 -12.91
N ARG A 56 -0.30 6.07 -11.70
CA ARG A 56 -0.33 4.68 -11.20
C ARG A 56 -1.75 4.09 -11.13
N GLY A 57 -2.75 4.84 -11.57
CA GLY A 57 -4.16 4.44 -11.47
C GLY A 57 -4.52 3.34 -12.44
N GLY A 58 -5.30 2.36 -11.97
CA GLY A 58 -5.64 1.19 -12.79
C GLY A 58 -6.23 0.04 -12.00
N LEU A 59 -6.06 -1.18 -12.53
CA LEU A 59 -6.45 -2.40 -11.83
C LEU A 59 -5.30 -2.84 -10.91
N ALA A 60 -5.57 -2.90 -9.62
CA ALA A 60 -4.70 -3.50 -8.62
C ALA A 60 -5.52 -4.07 -7.46
N ASP A 61 -4.86 -4.78 -6.55
CA ASP A 61 -5.51 -5.22 -5.32
C ASP A 61 -5.98 -4.03 -4.48
N ARG A 62 -7.17 -4.15 -3.87
CA ARG A 62 -7.75 -3.10 -3.04
C ARG A 62 -6.88 -2.63 -1.88
N TRP A 63 -5.99 -3.50 -1.38
CA TRP A 63 -5.14 -3.17 -0.25
C TRP A 63 -4.03 -2.17 -0.61
N MET A 64 -3.80 -1.89 -1.89
CA MET A 64 -2.88 -0.83 -2.33
C MET A 64 -3.30 0.54 -1.79
N ASP A 65 -4.47 1.04 -2.20
CA ASP A 65 -4.96 2.35 -1.74
C ASP A 65 -5.28 2.36 -0.24
N ILE A 66 -5.77 1.24 0.31
CA ILE A 66 -6.05 1.13 1.76
C ILE A 66 -4.76 1.25 2.58
N ALA A 67 -3.66 0.66 2.11
CA ALA A 67 -2.36 0.76 2.78
C ALA A 67 -1.85 2.20 2.78
N PHE A 68 -1.98 2.90 1.65
CA PHE A 68 -1.53 4.29 1.52
C PHE A 68 -2.33 5.24 2.41
N ILE A 69 -3.66 5.16 2.37
CA ILE A 69 -4.52 5.95 3.28
C ILE A 69 -4.19 5.63 4.74
N HIS A 70 -4.01 4.35 5.08
CA HIS A 70 -3.70 3.95 6.46
C HIS A 70 -2.34 4.53 6.91
N CYS A 71 -1.32 4.48 6.05
CA CYS A 71 0.01 5.02 6.33
C CYS A 71 -0.04 6.54 6.52
N ASP A 72 -0.68 7.25 5.58
CA ASP A 72 -0.84 8.71 5.59
C ASP A 72 -1.57 9.18 6.86
N LEU A 73 -2.70 8.54 7.22
CA LEU A 73 -3.43 8.85 8.46
C LEU A 73 -2.60 8.55 9.72
N ARG A 74 -1.77 7.52 9.70
CA ARG A 74 -0.92 7.14 10.83
C ARG A 74 0.18 8.17 11.05
N GLU A 75 0.81 8.62 9.97
CA GLU A 75 1.97 9.51 10.00
C GLU A 75 1.58 10.98 10.19
N GLU A 76 0.55 11.45 9.49
CA GLU A 76 0.16 12.86 9.48
C GLU A 76 -0.92 13.20 10.54
N VAL A 77 -1.66 12.21 11.04
CA VAL A 77 -2.76 12.44 11.99
C VAL A 77 -2.55 11.72 13.33
N SER A 78 -2.74 10.39 13.39
CA SER A 78 -2.44 9.55 14.56
C SER A 78 -2.74 8.06 14.31
N ASP A 79 -2.12 7.17 15.09
CA ASP A 79 -2.44 5.74 15.14
C ASP A 79 -3.93 5.45 15.40
N THR A 80 -4.60 6.29 16.20
CA THR A 80 -6.02 6.11 16.55
C THR A 80 -6.90 6.31 15.31
N VAL A 81 -6.66 7.38 14.55
CA VAL A 81 -7.43 7.67 13.32
C VAL A 81 -7.18 6.61 12.25
N ALA A 82 -5.93 6.16 12.09
CA ALA A 82 -5.60 5.06 11.18
C ALA A 82 -6.32 3.75 11.56
N THR A 83 -6.40 3.44 12.86
CA THR A 83 -7.13 2.27 13.36
C THR A 83 -8.65 2.39 13.15
N ASP A 84 -9.20 3.58 13.36
CA ASP A 84 -10.61 3.88 13.13
C ASP A 84 -10.98 3.73 11.65
N PHE A 85 -10.10 4.19 10.74
CA PHE A 85 -10.25 4.00 9.30
C PHE A 85 -10.38 2.51 8.94
N ILE A 86 -9.45 1.66 9.38
CA ILE A 86 -9.50 0.21 9.11
C ILE A 86 -10.79 -0.41 9.66
N THR A 87 -11.20 -0.03 10.87
CA THR A 87 -12.43 -0.52 11.49
C THR A 87 -13.68 -0.10 10.70
N SER A 88 -13.64 1.04 10.01
CA SER A 88 -14.76 1.58 9.22
C SER A 88 -15.03 0.83 7.91
N LEU A 89 -14.05 0.09 7.37
CA LEU A 89 -14.11 -0.56 6.04
C LEU A 89 -15.12 -1.72 5.95
N LYS A 90 -15.79 -2.09 7.05
CA LYS A 90 -16.78 -3.18 7.13
C LYS A 90 -16.28 -4.54 6.58
N GLN A 91 -14.97 -4.74 6.59
CA GLN A 91 -14.29 -5.98 6.21
C GLN A 91 -13.18 -6.29 7.21
N PRO A 92 -12.73 -7.55 7.33
CA PRO A 92 -11.58 -7.88 8.16
C PRO A 92 -10.31 -7.16 7.70
N ASP A 93 -9.51 -6.72 8.65
CA ASP A 93 -8.16 -6.19 8.36
C ASP A 93 -7.26 -7.27 7.73
N ASN A 94 -6.29 -6.83 6.94
CA ASN A 94 -5.22 -7.67 6.40
C ASN A 94 -3.86 -6.97 6.58
N PRO A 95 -3.25 -7.08 7.78
CA PRO A 95 -1.97 -6.44 8.08
C PRO A 95 -0.85 -6.85 7.12
N THR A 96 -0.82 -8.12 6.69
CA THR A 96 0.19 -8.64 5.76
C THR A 96 0.10 -7.94 4.40
N LYS A 97 -1.11 -7.69 3.87
CA LYS A 97 -1.27 -6.93 2.64
C LYS A 97 -0.93 -5.44 2.82
N ARG A 98 -1.30 -4.84 3.96
CA ARG A 98 -0.95 -3.43 4.23
C ARG A 98 0.56 -3.23 4.28
N GLU A 99 1.26 -4.04 5.06
CA GLU A 99 2.73 -4.00 5.15
C GLU A 99 3.38 -4.27 3.79
N TYR A 100 2.85 -5.22 3.00
CA TYR A 100 3.35 -5.49 1.66
C TYR A 100 3.23 -4.27 0.73
N TYR A 101 2.07 -3.61 0.68
CA TYR A 101 1.88 -2.45 -0.19
C TYR A 101 2.61 -1.20 0.31
N GLU A 102 2.72 -0.98 1.63
CA GLU A 102 3.58 0.06 2.22
C GLU A 102 5.05 -0.15 1.78
N LEU A 103 5.59 -1.37 1.92
CA LEU A 103 6.96 -1.69 1.51
C LEU A 103 7.19 -1.66 0.00
N LEU A 104 6.16 -1.99 -0.80
CA LEU A 104 6.24 -1.89 -2.26
C LEU A 104 6.42 -0.44 -2.72
N ASP A 105 5.84 0.51 -1.98
CA ASP A 105 5.86 1.92 -2.31
C ASP A 105 7.22 2.59 -2.08
N GLU A 106 7.99 2.11 -1.10
CA GLU A 106 9.37 2.56 -0.81
C GLU A 106 10.36 2.42 -1.99
N LEU A 107 9.94 1.77 -3.08
CA LEU A 107 10.73 1.60 -4.31
C LEU A 107 10.35 2.58 -5.42
N PHE A 108 9.41 3.51 -5.17
CA PHE A 108 8.93 4.54 -6.10
C PHE A 108 9.09 5.94 -5.50
#